data_AF-A0A8H7USV2-F1
#
_entry.id   AF-A0A8H7USV2-F1
#
_cell.length_a   1.000
_cell.length_b   1.000
_cell.length_c   1.000
_cell.angle_alpha   90.00
_cell.angle_beta   90.00
_cell.angle_gamma   90.00
#
_symmetry.space_group_name_H-M   'P 1'
#
loop_
_entity.id
_entity.type
_entity.pdbx_description
1 polymer ?
#
loop_
_entity_poly.entity_id
_entity_poly.type
_entity_poly.pdbx_seq_one_letter_code
_entity_poly.pdbx_strand_id
1 'polypeptide(L)'
;MSDTVKVAVIGSGLAGLSAAYLLTQGHIEGDKKFEVHVFEKNTELGMDAASISVGPEKDFRIDVPMRSYMSGYYSHLSKLYEHLDIPAKKANFSFGWYRIMQSAKKRQSSIDPSQVASYTDHNSYLVYSGARTVGYLDMVTSNTITTFWDYLTEIGSFLWRAFVVAMSYVWIMAISLYFHHAGHLTDPDHSICNMTLGDFFKTYKFHPFFVHEIFVPLFAAVCTNSYDSMLKYPASDILEYMAVGLFQESYIVACGVQRVVQTISAPLKHVHLNTQIMSIQPNNPTKFRLIDEHGENYDVDHIIFATQGNQAISMLQAYTNALKEQSNSLQAYTESVQSVQLQMDMLKKFHYDSALVINHTDTRLLPTDPSNWRALNLAIVDKSVDPGESHLIVPFPHDTTMATHILNMTHSSISKGSVYMQTTNPCLAVDPKKILSVTWFERATVTLQSKRALQDLFQTTKDESEPTLGPCQGKNGIWFVGSYCWKGIPLLEGCVASAESVVTKGIAVAENITIQLPY
;
A
#
# COMPACT_ATOMS: atom_id res chain seq x y z
N MET A 1 2.28 -41.32 8.56
CA MET A 1 2.18 -40.04 7.81
C MET A 1 3.53 -39.38 7.90
N SER A 2 3.97 -38.67 6.85
CA SER A 2 5.23 -37.92 6.88
C SER A 2 5.23 -36.95 8.07
N ASP A 3 6.29 -36.93 8.88
CA ASP A 3 6.50 -35.92 9.93
C ASP A 3 6.77 -34.52 9.34
N THR A 4 6.90 -34.43 8.01
CA THR A 4 7.13 -33.19 7.26
C THR A 4 5.83 -32.74 6.58
N VAL A 5 5.39 -31.53 6.91
CA VAL A 5 4.27 -30.81 6.30
C VAL A 5 4.81 -29.90 5.20
N LYS A 6 4.28 -30.04 3.99
CA LYS A 6 4.71 -29.24 2.84
C LYS A 6 3.80 -28.05 2.63
N VAL A 7 4.36 -26.85 2.58
CA VAL A 7 3.58 -25.60 2.43
C VAL A 7 4.06 -24.84 1.21
N ALA A 8 3.15 -24.54 0.29
CA ALA A 8 3.39 -23.61 -0.79
C ALA A 8 3.00 -22.19 -0.38
N VAL A 9 3.89 -21.23 -0.58
CA VAL A 9 3.63 -19.80 -0.44
C VAL A 9 3.71 -19.17 -1.83
N ILE A 10 2.57 -18.74 -2.36
CA ILE A 10 2.48 -18.17 -3.71
C ILE A 10 2.56 -16.65 -3.59
N GLY A 11 3.68 -16.07 -4.04
CA GLY A 11 4.01 -14.65 -3.95
C GLY A 11 5.05 -14.36 -2.87
N SER A 12 6.12 -13.64 -3.24
CA SER A 12 7.23 -13.30 -2.34
C SER A 12 7.28 -11.82 -1.93
N GLY A 13 6.11 -11.18 -1.87
CA GLY A 13 5.96 -9.91 -1.17
C GLY A 13 6.19 -10.08 0.35
N LEU A 14 6.15 -8.97 1.10
CA LEU A 14 6.40 -9.00 2.55
C LEU A 14 5.52 -10.00 3.30
N ALA A 15 4.25 -10.16 2.91
CA ALA A 15 3.34 -11.12 3.56
C ALA A 15 3.79 -12.57 3.37
N GLY A 16 4.13 -12.95 2.13
CA GLY A 16 4.59 -14.31 1.81
C GLY A 16 5.94 -14.61 2.44
N LEU A 17 6.89 -13.66 2.39
CA LEU A 17 8.19 -13.80 3.05
C LEU A 17 8.05 -13.91 4.57
N SER A 18 7.14 -13.14 5.19
CA SER A 18 6.87 -13.24 6.62
C SER A 18 6.28 -14.60 6.99
N ALA A 19 5.28 -15.08 6.23
CA ALA A 19 4.69 -16.40 6.48
C ALA A 19 5.72 -17.53 6.31
N ALA A 20 6.53 -17.49 5.24
CA ALA A 20 7.56 -18.47 4.97
C ALA A 20 8.66 -18.47 6.05
N TYR A 21 9.09 -17.28 6.49
CA TYR A 21 10.05 -17.12 7.56
C TYR A 21 9.53 -17.71 8.87
N LEU A 22 8.30 -17.40 9.27
CA LEU A 22 7.70 -17.91 10.51
C LEU A 22 7.52 -19.44 10.51
N LEU A 23 7.13 -20.03 9.37
CA LEU A 23 7.06 -21.50 9.24
C LEU A 23 8.45 -22.16 9.32
N THR A 24 9.51 -21.43 8.99
CA THR A 24 10.90 -21.93 8.96
C THR A 24 11.66 -21.67 10.26
N GLN A 25 11.37 -20.57 10.96
CA GLN A 25 12.13 -20.07 12.12
C GLN A 25 11.29 -19.90 13.39
N GLY A 26 9.97 -20.04 13.32
CA GLY A 26 9.12 -20.02 14.51
C GLY A 26 9.48 -21.16 15.47
N HIS A 27 9.26 -20.94 16.77
CA HIS A 27 9.48 -21.97 17.77
C HIS A 27 8.33 -22.98 17.69
N ILE A 28 8.59 -24.11 17.02
CA ILE A 28 7.62 -25.18 16.82
C ILE A 28 7.67 -26.13 18.03
N GLU A 29 6.56 -26.21 18.76
CA GLU A 29 6.35 -27.23 19.78
C GLU A 29 5.66 -28.44 19.15
N GLY A 30 6.39 -29.57 19.08
CA GLY A 30 5.92 -30.82 18.49
C GLY A 30 6.98 -31.47 17.59
N ASP A 31 6.69 -32.65 17.06
CA ASP A 31 7.63 -33.43 16.24
C ASP A 31 7.55 -33.11 14.74
N LYS A 32 6.64 -32.22 14.33
CA LYS A 32 6.44 -31.87 12.91
C LYS A 32 7.48 -30.89 12.41
N LYS A 33 7.87 -31.07 11.15
CA LYS A 33 8.76 -30.17 10.40
C LYS A 33 8.01 -29.56 9.23
N PHE A 34 8.40 -28.35 8.83
CA PHE A 34 7.86 -27.71 7.63
C PHE A 34 8.88 -27.70 6.50
N GLU A 35 8.43 -28.09 5.32
CA GLU A 35 9.13 -27.89 4.05
C GLU A 35 8.38 -26.79 3.28
N VAL A 36 8.96 -25.60 3.26
CA VAL A 36 8.32 -24.38 2.73
C VAL A 36 8.85 -24.08 1.34
N HIS A 37 7.95 -24.03 0.36
CA HIS A 37 8.23 -23.66 -1.03
C HIS A 37 7.66 -22.27 -1.31
N VAL A 38 8.52 -21.30 -1.65
CA VAL A 38 8.09 -19.95 -2.05
C VAL A 38 8.14 -19.85 -3.57
N PHE A 39 7.03 -19.46 -4.20
CA PHE A 39 6.92 -19.29 -5.65
C PHE A 39 6.78 -17.81 -6.01
N GLU A 40 7.63 -17.33 -6.91
CA GLU A 40 7.65 -15.95 -7.38
C GLU A 40 7.78 -15.91 -8.90
N LYS A 41 6.89 -15.16 -9.55
CA LYS A 41 6.87 -15.04 -11.01
C LYS A 41 8.02 -14.18 -11.55
N ASN A 42 8.55 -13.26 -10.74
CA ASN A 42 9.65 -12.39 -11.14
C ASN A 42 11.02 -13.09 -10.99
N THR A 43 12.04 -12.49 -11.60
CA THR A 43 13.44 -12.93 -11.51
C THR A 43 14.08 -12.71 -10.14
N GLU A 44 13.43 -11.91 -9.28
CA GLU A 44 13.88 -11.52 -7.94
C GLU A 44 12.70 -11.56 -6.97
N LEU A 45 12.99 -11.63 -5.67
CA LEU A 45 11.97 -11.62 -4.63
C LEU A 45 11.17 -10.30 -4.64
N GLY A 46 9.84 -10.42 -4.57
CA GLY A 46 8.90 -9.38 -4.98
C GLY A 46 8.97 -8.07 -4.19
N MET A 47 9.30 -8.11 -2.89
CA MET A 47 9.36 -6.89 -2.07
C MET A 47 10.44 -5.90 -2.55
N ASP A 48 11.50 -6.34 -3.24
CA ASP A 48 12.57 -5.49 -3.76
C ASP A 48 12.68 -5.50 -5.30
N ALA A 49 11.88 -6.31 -5.98
CA ALA A 49 11.99 -6.58 -7.43
C ALA A 49 11.85 -5.35 -8.34
N ALA A 50 11.19 -4.27 -7.87
CA ALA A 50 11.03 -3.03 -8.62
C ALA A 50 12.04 -1.94 -8.22
N SER A 51 12.77 -2.13 -7.12
CA SER A 51 13.73 -1.16 -6.61
C SER A 51 14.94 -1.05 -7.55
N ILE A 52 15.51 0.13 -7.66
CA ILE A 52 16.64 0.40 -8.56
C ILE A 52 17.82 0.99 -7.82
N SER A 53 19.03 0.79 -8.35
CA SER A 53 20.23 1.47 -7.85
C SER A 53 20.66 2.58 -8.81
N VAL A 54 20.89 3.77 -8.28
CA VAL A 54 21.24 5.00 -9.02
C VAL A 54 22.54 5.61 -8.47
N GLY A 55 23.05 6.63 -9.16
CA GLY A 55 24.35 7.25 -8.88
C GLY A 55 25.46 6.75 -9.81
N PRO A 56 26.61 7.44 -9.88
CA PRO A 56 27.71 7.08 -10.78
C PRO A 56 28.21 5.64 -10.56
N GLU A 57 28.20 5.19 -9.30
CA GLU A 57 28.65 3.85 -8.89
C GLU A 57 27.49 2.92 -8.51
N LYS A 58 26.23 3.33 -8.78
CA LYS A 58 25.01 2.64 -8.31
C LYS A 58 24.99 2.43 -6.78
N ASP A 59 25.53 3.41 -6.06
CA ASP A 59 25.73 3.43 -4.62
C ASP A 59 24.45 3.73 -3.84
N PHE A 60 23.40 4.22 -4.50
CA PHE A 60 22.13 4.55 -3.84
C PHE A 60 20.96 3.68 -4.32
N ARG A 61 20.35 2.94 -3.41
CA ARG A 61 19.13 2.13 -3.67
C ARG A 61 17.89 3.00 -3.46
N ILE A 62 17.03 3.07 -4.49
CA ILE A 62 15.69 3.65 -4.41
C ILE A 62 14.69 2.51 -4.24
N ASP A 63 14.00 2.51 -3.10
CA ASP A 63 12.88 1.61 -2.87
C ASP A 63 11.69 2.00 -3.77
N VAL A 64 11.13 1.01 -4.48
CA VAL A 64 9.96 1.22 -5.35
C VAL A 64 8.84 0.24 -4.99
N PRO A 65 7.64 0.73 -4.62
CA PRO A 65 7.34 2.13 -4.31
C PRO A 65 8.06 2.58 -3.02
N MET A 66 8.00 3.87 -2.70
CA MET A 66 8.44 4.41 -1.41
C MET A 66 7.81 3.63 -0.26
N ARG A 67 8.62 3.22 0.72
CA ARG A 67 8.17 2.52 1.93
C ARG A 67 8.56 3.31 3.18
N SER A 68 7.55 3.64 3.96
CA SER A 68 7.71 4.23 5.29
C SER A 68 6.74 3.58 6.26
N TYR A 69 7.07 3.65 7.54
CA TYR A 69 6.22 3.15 8.62
C TYR A 69 6.28 4.08 9.81
N MET A 70 5.31 3.95 10.71
CA MET A 70 5.09 4.85 11.84
C MET A 70 4.91 4.05 13.12
N SER A 71 5.60 4.44 14.18
CA SER A 71 5.67 3.67 15.43
C SER A 71 4.31 3.32 16.06
N GLY A 72 3.31 4.19 15.92
CA GLY A 72 1.97 3.94 16.51
C GLY A 72 1.02 3.06 15.70
N TYR A 73 1.29 2.82 14.41
CA TYR A 73 0.40 2.04 13.53
C TYR A 73 0.99 0.69 13.12
N TYR A 74 2.32 0.56 13.13
CA TYR A 74 3.04 -0.59 12.56
C TYR A 74 3.68 -1.44 13.67
N SER A 75 2.88 -2.01 14.57
CA SER A 75 3.42 -2.72 15.73
C SER A 75 4.01 -4.08 15.36
N HIS A 76 3.36 -4.86 14.50
CA HIS A 76 3.85 -6.15 14.03
C HIS A 76 5.08 -5.99 13.14
N LEU A 77 5.04 -5.04 12.20
CA LEU A 77 6.19 -4.75 11.34
C LEU A 77 7.41 -4.29 12.14
N SER A 78 7.21 -3.43 13.15
CA SER A 78 8.33 -2.92 13.95
C SER A 78 9.00 -4.04 14.73
N LYS A 79 8.23 -4.94 15.36
CA LYS A 79 8.78 -6.12 16.06
C LYS A 79 9.55 -7.04 15.12
N LEU A 80 9.01 -7.31 13.93
CA LEU A 80 9.72 -8.11 12.92
C LEU A 80 11.04 -7.45 12.50
N TYR A 81 11.05 -6.14 12.25
CA TYR A 81 12.26 -5.43 11.87
C TYR A 81 13.29 -5.36 13.00
N GLU A 82 12.86 -5.18 14.25
CA GLU A 82 13.72 -5.25 15.43
C GLU A 82 14.36 -6.63 15.57
N HIS A 83 13.57 -7.70 15.41
CA HIS A 83 14.06 -9.09 15.43
C HIS A 83 15.08 -9.40 14.33
N LEU A 84 14.87 -8.84 13.14
CA LEU A 84 15.76 -9.03 11.98
C LEU A 84 16.96 -8.05 11.97
N ASP A 85 17.17 -7.29 13.05
CA ASP A 85 18.20 -6.25 13.18
C ASP A 85 18.20 -5.24 12.01
N ILE A 86 17.02 -4.86 11.53
CA ILE A 86 16.86 -3.90 10.43
C ILE A 86 16.93 -2.47 10.97
N PRO A 87 17.96 -1.68 10.62
CA PRO A 87 18.10 -0.33 11.14
C PRO A 87 17.03 0.62 10.60
N ALA A 88 16.31 1.25 11.51
CA ALA A 88 15.34 2.30 11.23
C ALA A 88 16.01 3.68 11.14
N LYS A 89 15.60 4.51 10.17
CA LYS A 89 16.01 5.91 10.08
C LYS A 89 14.77 6.80 10.10
N LYS A 90 14.81 7.86 10.92
CA LYS A 90 13.76 8.88 10.93
C LYS A 90 13.70 9.59 9.58
N ALA A 91 12.52 9.68 9.00
CA ALA A 91 12.25 10.43 7.78
C ALA A 91 11.45 11.69 8.11
N ASN A 92 11.88 12.81 7.54
CA ASN A 92 11.15 14.09 7.65
C ASN A 92 10.32 14.29 6.38
N PHE A 93 9.04 13.93 6.45
CA PHE A 93 8.10 14.16 5.36
C PHE A 93 7.45 15.53 5.53
N SER A 94 8.04 16.54 4.90
CA SER A 94 7.38 17.81 4.64
C SER A 94 6.51 17.72 3.38
N PHE A 95 5.46 18.54 3.30
CA PHE A 95 4.45 18.44 2.25
C PHE A 95 4.22 19.77 1.53
N GLY A 96 4.15 19.74 0.21
CA GLY A 96 3.78 20.88 -0.62
C GLY A 96 2.57 20.54 -1.48
N TRP A 97 1.59 21.43 -1.55
CA TRP A 97 0.44 21.32 -2.44
C TRP A 97 0.51 22.39 -3.52
N TYR A 98 0.27 21.99 -4.76
CA TYR A 98 0.30 22.88 -5.91
C TYR A 98 -0.70 22.48 -6.99
N ARG A 99 -1.05 23.44 -7.83
CA ARG A 99 -1.92 23.24 -8.98
C ARG A 99 -1.11 23.36 -10.27
N ILE A 100 -1.34 22.42 -11.17
CA ILE A 100 -0.78 22.45 -12.52
C ILE A 100 -1.80 23.14 -13.42
N MET A 101 -1.39 24.24 -14.06
CA MET A 101 -2.26 25.05 -14.91
C MET A 101 -1.59 25.31 -16.25
N GLN A 102 -2.37 25.51 -17.32
CA GLN A 102 -1.81 25.85 -18.62
C GLN A 102 -1.16 27.24 -18.55
N SER A 103 0.11 27.36 -18.97
CA SER A 103 0.81 28.63 -18.89
C SER A 103 0.20 29.65 -19.85
N ALA A 104 -0.22 30.79 -19.32
CA ALA A 104 -0.78 31.87 -20.12
C ALA A 104 0.24 32.45 -21.12
N LYS A 105 1.53 32.35 -20.80
CA LYS A 105 2.65 32.89 -21.60
C LYS A 105 3.11 31.97 -22.72
N LYS A 106 2.73 30.69 -22.69
CA LYS A 106 3.23 29.65 -23.60
C LYS A 106 2.08 28.85 -24.20
N ARG A 107 1.33 29.45 -25.12
CA ARG A 107 0.22 28.78 -25.82
C ARG A 107 0.69 28.25 -27.18
N GLN A 108 0.47 26.97 -27.41
CA GLN A 108 0.74 26.29 -28.67
C GLN A 108 -0.42 25.33 -29.00
N SER A 109 -0.75 25.19 -30.27
CA SER A 109 -1.95 24.46 -30.73
C SER A 109 -1.82 22.95 -30.68
N SER A 110 -0.61 22.41 -30.65
CA SER A 110 -0.32 20.98 -30.52
C SER A 110 1.02 20.83 -29.83
N ILE A 111 1.01 20.22 -28.65
CA ILE A 111 2.17 19.96 -27.82
C ILE A 111 2.26 18.45 -27.66
N ASP A 112 3.43 17.87 -27.94
CA ASP A 112 3.66 16.46 -27.64
C ASP A 112 3.48 16.21 -26.13
N PRO A 113 2.82 15.11 -25.71
CA PRO A 113 2.58 14.82 -24.30
C PRO A 113 3.82 14.98 -23.40
N SER A 114 5.01 14.54 -23.87
CA SER A 114 6.27 14.64 -23.11
C SER A 114 6.77 16.07 -22.89
N GLN A 115 6.25 17.02 -23.68
CA GLN A 115 6.61 18.42 -23.63
C GLN A 115 5.63 19.27 -22.84
N VAL A 116 4.40 18.80 -22.58
CA VAL A 116 3.33 19.56 -21.91
C VAL A 116 3.82 20.20 -20.60
N ALA A 117 4.60 19.49 -19.78
CA ALA A 117 5.16 20.01 -18.53
C ALA A 117 6.04 21.26 -18.70
N SER A 118 6.55 21.56 -19.89
CA SER A 118 7.32 22.79 -20.17
C SER A 118 6.43 24.01 -20.45
N TYR A 119 5.14 23.77 -20.68
CA TYR A 119 4.11 24.75 -21.05
C TYR A 119 3.08 24.94 -19.94
N THR A 120 3.28 24.34 -18.76
CA THR A 120 2.43 24.49 -17.58
C THR A 120 3.10 25.39 -16.53
N ASP A 121 2.29 26.12 -15.78
CA ASP A 121 2.70 26.84 -14.57
C ASP A 121 2.27 26.02 -13.35
N HIS A 122 3.20 25.77 -12.44
CA HIS A 122 2.98 24.94 -11.24
C HIS A 122 2.96 25.83 -10.02
N ASN A 123 1.75 26.19 -9.58
CA ASN A 123 1.52 27.21 -8.56
C ASN A 123 1.23 26.55 -7.22
N SER A 124 2.15 26.69 -6.27
CA SER A 124 1.94 26.25 -4.89
C SER A 124 0.81 27.05 -4.24
N TYR A 125 0.03 26.41 -3.39
CA TYR A 125 -1.04 27.08 -2.64
C TYR A 125 -1.04 26.74 -1.15
N LEU A 126 -0.32 25.70 -0.74
CA LEU A 126 -0.04 25.39 0.65
C LEU A 126 1.32 24.69 0.75
N VAL A 127 2.12 25.08 1.74
CA VAL A 127 3.41 24.46 2.02
C VAL A 127 3.51 24.22 3.51
N TYR A 128 3.75 22.97 3.90
CA TYR A 128 3.87 22.53 5.29
C TYR A 128 5.28 22.04 5.57
N SER A 129 5.96 22.76 6.46
CA SER A 129 7.34 22.49 6.88
C SER A 129 7.36 21.90 8.29
N GLY A 130 6.83 20.68 8.41
CA GLY A 130 6.89 19.88 9.63
C GLY A 130 7.16 18.42 9.30
N ALA A 131 7.92 17.76 10.17
CA ALA A 131 8.18 16.32 10.10
C ALA A 131 7.10 15.47 10.78
N ARG A 132 6.21 16.12 11.53
CA ARG A 132 5.26 15.51 12.49
C ARG A 132 3.89 16.20 12.38
N THR A 133 3.00 15.89 13.32
CA THR A 133 1.79 16.67 13.63
C THR A 133 2.09 18.16 13.88
N VAL A 134 3.26 18.48 14.46
CA VAL A 134 3.68 19.85 14.77
C VAL A 134 4.63 20.34 13.69
N GLY A 135 4.30 21.49 13.11
CA GLY A 135 5.05 22.17 12.08
C GLY A 135 4.49 23.57 11.85
N TYR A 136 4.88 24.20 10.75
CA TYR A 136 4.36 25.50 10.36
C TYR A 136 4.02 25.51 8.87
N LEU A 137 3.05 26.36 8.53
CA LEU A 137 2.71 26.64 7.14
C LEU A 137 3.59 27.78 6.64
N ASP A 138 4.27 27.55 5.53
CA ASP A 138 5.04 28.59 4.86
C ASP A 138 4.12 29.44 3.99
N MET A 139 4.36 30.75 4.02
CA MET A 139 3.67 31.68 3.13
C MET A 139 4.17 31.46 1.72
N VAL A 140 3.27 31.00 0.85
CA VAL A 140 3.56 30.91 -0.58
C VAL A 140 3.42 32.29 -1.18
N THR A 141 4.51 32.82 -1.74
CA THR A 141 4.49 34.10 -2.46
C THR A 141 4.54 33.85 -3.94
N SER A 142 3.70 34.56 -4.71
CA SER A 142 3.76 34.52 -6.16
C SER A 142 4.81 35.50 -6.68
N ASN A 143 5.53 35.12 -7.72
CA ASN A 143 6.44 36.01 -8.46
C ASN A 143 5.70 37.14 -9.23
N THR A 144 4.36 37.19 -9.16
CA THR A 144 3.52 38.23 -9.77
C THR A 144 3.14 39.38 -8.83
N ILE A 145 3.70 39.45 -7.62
CA ILE A 145 3.48 40.60 -6.72
C ILE A 145 4.11 41.84 -7.35
N THR A 146 3.26 42.71 -7.89
CA THR A 146 3.71 43.98 -8.50
C THR A 146 3.22 45.19 -7.71
N THR A 147 2.17 45.01 -6.89
CA THR A 147 1.58 46.08 -6.08
C THR A 147 1.48 45.71 -4.60
N PHE A 148 1.40 46.72 -3.75
CA PHE A 148 1.12 46.55 -2.32
C PHE A 148 -0.22 45.86 -2.06
N TRP A 149 -1.22 46.08 -2.93
CA TRP A 149 -2.51 45.41 -2.84
C TRP A 149 -2.42 43.91 -3.14
N ASP A 150 -1.63 43.51 -4.16
CA ASP A 150 -1.37 42.09 -4.45
C ASP A 150 -0.70 41.40 -3.25
N TYR A 151 0.21 42.10 -2.57
CA TYR A 151 0.84 41.58 -1.36
C TYR A 151 -0.17 41.39 -0.23
N LEU A 152 -1.05 42.37 0.02
CA LEU A 152 -2.10 42.24 1.04
C LEU A 152 -3.12 41.14 0.72
N THR A 153 -3.50 40.96 -0.55
CA THR A 153 -4.42 39.90 -0.95
C THR A 153 -3.80 38.52 -0.81
N GLU A 154 -2.51 38.35 -1.10
CA GLU A 154 -1.78 37.09 -0.86
C GLU A 154 -1.66 36.79 0.64
N ILE A 155 -1.32 37.78 1.48
CA ILE A 155 -1.33 37.60 2.94
C ILE A 155 -2.72 37.22 3.43
N GLY A 156 -3.76 37.93 3.02
CA GLY A 156 -5.13 37.64 3.42
C GLY A 156 -5.55 36.23 3.02
N SER A 157 -5.21 35.83 1.79
CA SER A 157 -5.49 34.50 1.26
C SER A 157 -4.70 33.41 1.99
N PHE A 158 -3.45 33.67 2.36
CA PHE A 158 -2.63 32.77 3.16
C PHE A 158 -3.21 32.62 4.58
N LEU A 159 -3.51 33.72 5.27
CA LEU A 159 -4.10 33.69 6.61
C LEU A 159 -5.45 32.95 6.63
N TRP A 160 -6.29 33.19 5.63
CA TRP A 160 -7.54 32.46 5.45
C TRP A 160 -7.31 30.95 5.26
N ARG A 161 -6.43 30.56 4.32
CA ARG A 161 -6.09 29.15 4.08
C ARG A 161 -5.52 28.49 5.32
N ALA A 162 -4.58 29.15 6.00
CA ALA A 162 -3.98 28.68 7.24
C ALA A 162 -5.02 28.49 8.34
N PHE A 163 -5.95 29.44 8.51
CA PHE A 163 -7.04 29.34 9.47
C PHE A 163 -7.97 28.16 9.17
N VAL A 164 -8.43 28.02 7.93
CA VAL A 164 -9.31 26.92 7.51
C VAL A 164 -8.63 25.56 7.72
N VAL A 165 -7.36 25.43 7.34
CA VAL A 165 -6.59 24.18 7.49
C VAL A 165 -6.37 23.87 8.96
N ALA A 166 -5.91 24.83 9.76
CA ALA A 166 -5.64 24.63 11.19
C ALA A 166 -6.91 24.24 11.95
N MET A 167 -8.01 24.98 11.76
CA MET A 167 -9.29 24.70 12.43
C MET A 167 -9.86 23.35 12.01
N SER A 168 -9.83 23.03 10.71
CA SER A 168 -10.31 21.73 10.23
C SER A 168 -9.43 20.58 10.72
N TYR A 169 -8.11 20.77 10.77
CA TYR A 169 -7.19 19.76 11.28
C TYR A 169 -7.40 19.48 12.78
N VAL A 170 -7.52 20.54 13.59
CA VAL A 170 -7.84 20.40 15.03
C VAL A 170 -9.18 19.71 15.21
N TRP A 171 -10.17 20.05 14.39
CA TRP A 171 -11.51 19.47 14.47
C TRP A 171 -11.53 17.97 14.12
N ILE A 172 -10.91 17.57 13.01
CA ILE A 172 -10.84 16.14 12.66
C ILE A 172 -10.02 15.36 13.67
N MET A 173 -8.95 15.93 14.22
CA MET A 173 -8.15 15.26 15.23
C MET A 173 -8.93 15.08 16.54
N ALA A 174 -9.67 16.10 16.99
CA ALA A 174 -10.52 15.99 18.17
C ALA A 174 -11.59 14.89 18.02
N ILE A 175 -12.25 14.82 16.85
CA ILE A 175 -13.23 13.77 16.54
C ILE A 175 -12.56 12.39 16.48
N SER A 176 -11.40 12.28 15.83
CA SER A 176 -10.64 11.03 15.69
C SER A 176 -10.26 10.47 17.06
N LEU A 177 -9.69 11.31 17.93
CA LEU A 177 -9.30 10.92 19.28
C LEU A 177 -10.50 10.54 20.15
N TYR A 178 -11.61 11.29 20.05
CA TYR A 178 -12.84 10.97 20.78
C TYR A 178 -13.35 9.58 20.42
N PHE A 179 -13.52 9.29 19.13
CA PHE A 179 -14.03 7.99 18.69
C PHE A 179 -13.03 6.85 18.94
N HIS A 180 -11.73 7.12 18.83
CA HIS A 180 -10.69 6.15 19.13
C HIS A 180 -10.71 5.76 20.62
N HIS A 181 -10.70 6.75 21.52
CA HIS A 181 -10.72 6.51 22.96
C HIS A 181 -12.02 5.84 23.44
N ALA A 182 -13.14 6.13 22.78
CA ALA A 182 -14.41 5.48 23.06
C ALA A 182 -14.52 4.04 22.50
N GLY A 183 -13.52 3.55 21.74
CA GLY A 183 -13.55 2.21 21.10
C GLY A 183 -14.52 2.10 19.92
N HIS A 184 -15.11 3.22 19.49
CA HIS A 184 -16.15 3.23 18.46
C HIS A 184 -15.61 2.99 17.04
N LEU A 185 -14.32 3.29 16.79
CA LEU A 185 -13.69 3.08 15.47
C LEU A 185 -13.47 1.59 15.15
N THR A 186 -13.48 0.73 16.17
CA THR A 186 -13.31 -0.71 16.05
C THR A 186 -14.60 -1.49 16.26
N ASP A 187 -15.70 -0.84 16.69
CA ASP A 187 -17.01 -1.47 16.90
C ASP A 187 -17.78 -1.58 15.56
N PRO A 188 -17.97 -2.79 15.00
CA PRO A 188 -18.66 -2.98 13.73
C PRO A 188 -20.11 -2.45 13.73
N ASP A 189 -20.74 -2.40 14.90
CA ASP A 189 -22.14 -1.98 15.05
C ASP A 189 -22.29 -0.45 15.11
N HIS A 190 -21.19 0.28 15.38
CA HIS A 190 -21.26 1.74 15.46
C HIS A 190 -21.42 2.35 14.07
N SER A 191 -22.24 3.41 13.99
CA SER A 191 -22.49 4.17 12.76
C SER A 191 -21.23 4.68 12.03
N ILE A 192 -20.16 5.03 12.75
CA ILE A 192 -18.91 5.55 12.18
C ILE A 192 -18.15 4.49 11.38
N CYS A 193 -18.27 3.22 11.78
CA CYS A 193 -17.69 2.08 11.07
C CYS A 193 -18.40 1.77 9.75
N ASN A 194 -19.64 2.24 9.61
CA ASN A 194 -20.48 2.05 8.44
C ASN A 194 -20.65 3.33 7.59
N MET A 195 -19.88 4.39 7.90
CA MET A 195 -19.92 5.67 7.22
C MET A 195 -18.76 5.81 6.24
N THR A 196 -19.02 6.38 5.05
CA THR A 196 -17.97 6.76 4.11
C THR A 196 -17.29 8.06 4.57
N LEU A 197 -16.06 8.29 4.12
CA LEU A 197 -15.34 9.52 4.43
C LEU A 197 -16.05 10.78 3.88
N GLY A 198 -16.69 10.67 2.72
CA GLY A 198 -17.50 11.74 2.14
C GLY A 198 -18.74 12.07 2.98
N ASP A 199 -19.44 11.07 3.50
CA ASP A 199 -20.57 11.27 4.41
C ASP A 199 -20.12 11.84 5.76
N PHE A 200 -18.96 11.41 6.25
CA PHE A 200 -18.33 11.96 7.44
C PHE A 200 -18.07 13.47 7.28
N PHE A 201 -17.42 13.90 6.20
CA PHE A 201 -17.13 15.32 5.99
C PHE A 201 -18.40 16.19 5.90
N LYS A 202 -19.47 15.67 5.29
CA LYS A 202 -20.78 16.35 5.25
C LYS A 202 -21.43 16.42 6.63
N THR A 203 -21.42 15.31 7.37
CA THR A 203 -22.06 15.18 8.69
C THR A 203 -21.42 16.12 9.71
N TYR A 204 -20.08 16.16 9.73
CA TYR A 204 -19.30 16.98 10.66
C TYR A 204 -18.94 18.38 10.11
N LYS A 205 -19.54 18.76 8.97
CA LYS A 205 -19.47 20.08 8.33
C LYS A 205 -18.04 20.62 8.10
N PHE A 206 -17.18 19.79 7.53
CA PHE A 206 -15.83 20.21 7.14
C PHE A 206 -15.85 21.20 5.98
N HIS A 207 -14.92 22.16 6.00
CA HIS A 207 -14.83 23.17 4.96
C HIS A 207 -14.37 22.55 3.62
N PRO A 208 -15.04 22.84 2.48
CA PRO A 208 -14.73 22.20 1.19
C PRO A 208 -13.27 22.32 0.74
N PHE A 209 -12.65 23.49 0.98
CA PHE A 209 -11.22 23.69 0.70
C PHE A 209 -10.33 22.67 1.44
N PHE A 210 -10.56 22.45 2.74
CA PHE A 210 -9.78 21.46 3.48
C PHE A 210 -10.00 20.05 2.94
N VAL A 211 -11.26 19.70 2.63
CA VAL A 211 -11.59 18.36 2.12
C VAL A 211 -10.94 18.11 0.75
N HIS A 212 -11.21 18.95 -0.23
CA HIS A 212 -10.89 18.67 -1.63
C HIS A 212 -9.51 19.15 -2.07
N GLU A 213 -8.94 20.17 -1.44
CA GLU A 213 -7.63 20.71 -1.84
C GLU A 213 -6.49 20.18 -0.95
N ILE A 214 -6.79 19.71 0.28
CA ILE A 214 -5.76 19.29 1.25
C ILE A 214 -5.89 17.82 1.61
N PHE A 215 -7.02 17.43 2.22
CA PHE A 215 -7.18 16.12 2.83
C PHE A 215 -7.26 15.00 1.81
N VAL A 216 -8.21 15.09 0.88
CA VAL A 216 -8.43 14.07 -0.15
C VAL A 216 -7.19 13.90 -1.01
N PRO A 217 -6.51 14.95 -1.51
CA PRO A 217 -5.28 14.78 -2.27
C PRO A 217 -4.16 14.09 -1.50
N LEU A 218 -4.00 14.38 -0.20
CA LEU A 218 -3.01 13.75 0.66
C LEU A 218 -3.30 12.26 0.85
N PHE A 219 -4.51 11.91 1.27
CA PHE A 219 -4.85 10.51 1.53
C PHE A 219 -5.01 9.69 0.26
N ALA A 220 -5.43 10.31 -0.86
CA ALA A 220 -5.42 9.66 -2.16
C ALA A 220 -4.00 9.31 -2.63
N ALA A 221 -3.00 10.16 -2.31
CA ALA A 221 -1.59 9.83 -2.55
C ALA A 221 -1.10 8.70 -1.62
N VAL A 222 -1.45 8.72 -0.33
CA VAL A 222 -1.08 7.69 0.65
C VAL A 222 -1.68 6.32 0.29
N CYS A 223 -2.95 6.31 -0.10
CA CYS A 223 -3.70 5.11 -0.48
C CYS A 223 -3.56 4.77 -1.96
N THR A 224 -2.87 5.60 -2.75
CA THR A 224 -2.66 5.46 -4.19
C THR A 224 -3.95 5.15 -4.96
N ASN A 225 -5.00 5.94 -4.74
CA ASN A 225 -6.32 5.74 -5.33
C ASN A 225 -6.90 7.05 -5.90
N SER A 226 -8.10 6.97 -6.48
CA SER A 226 -8.82 8.14 -6.97
C SER A 226 -9.48 8.93 -5.82
N TYR A 227 -9.83 10.19 -6.07
CA TYR A 227 -10.56 11.06 -5.13
C TYR A 227 -11.94 10.49 -4.80
N ASP A 228 -12.62 9.90 -5.78
CA ASP A 228 -13.91 9.23 -5.57
C ASP A 228 -13.74 7.98 -4.69
N SER A 229 -12.74 7.14 -4.97
CA SER A 229 -12.36 6.00 -4.13
C SER A 229 -12.06 6.44 -2.69
N MET A 230 -11.31 7.54 -2.52
CA MET A 230 -10.96 8.09 -1.21
C MET A 230 -12.18 8.62 -0.45
N LEU A 231 -13.13 9.27 -1.12
CA LEU A 231 -14.38 9.71 -0.49
C LEU A 231 -15.30 8.54 -0.11
N LYS A 232 -15.24 7.41 -0.82
CA LYS A 232 -15.98 6.18 -0.51
C LYS A 232 -15.31 5.28 0.55
N TYR A 233 -14.07 5.60 0.92
CA TYR A 233 -13.30 4.87 1.92
C TYR A 233 -14.02 4.90 3.28
N PRO A 234 -13.95 3.83 4.11
CA PRO A 234 -14.53 3.86 5.45
C PRO A 234 -13.90 4.95 6.32
N ALA A 235 -14.73 5.84 6.89
CA ALA A 235 -14.24 6.94 7.71
C ALA A 235 -13.45 6.43 8.93
N SER A 236 -13.95 5.38 9.58
CA SER A 236 -13.34 4.75 10.75
C SER A 236 -11.86 4.38 10.57
N ASP A 237 -11.47 3.80 9.43
CA ASP A 237 -10.09 3.36 9.20
C ASP A 237 -9.12 4.55 9.09
N ILE A 238 -9.57 5.65 8.47
CA ILE A 238 -8.77 6.87 8.32
C ILE A 238 -8.67 7.61 9.65
N LEU A 239 -9.77 7.71 10.41
CA LEU A 239 -9.77 8.32 11.74
C LEU A 239 -8.90 7.54 12.72
N GLU A 240 -8.91 6.20 12.66
CA GLU A 240 -8.05 5.35 13.50
C GLU A 240 -6.58 5.61 13.16
N TYR A 241 -6.22 5.57 11.87
CA TYR A 241 -4.86 5.88 11.41
C TYR A 241 -4.39 7.27 11.88
N MET A 242 -5.25 8.28 11.81
CA MET A 242 -4.93 9.63 12.29
C MET A 242 -4.77 9.71 13.81
N ALA A 243 -5.64 9.04 14.57
CA ALA A 243 -5.60 9.04 16.02
C ALA A 243 -4.33 8.37 16.56
N VAL A 244 -4.01 7.16 16.06
CA VAL A 244 -2.82 6.43 16.51
C VAL A 244 -1.53 7.04 15.97
N GLY A 245 -1.60 7.76 14.84
CA GLY A 245 -0.46 8.46 14.26
C GLY A 245 -0.14 9.82 14.86
N LEU A 246 -1.00 10.32 15.74
CA LEU A 246 -0.78 11.61 16.39
C LEU A 246 0.53 11.59 17.19
N PHE A 247 1.40 12.58 16.93
CA PHE A 247 2.74 12.72 17.52
C PHE A 247 3.72 11.56 17.27
N GLN A 248 3.38 10.61 16.41
CA GLN A 248 4.27 9.51 16.08
C GLN A 248 5.35 9.93 15.07
N GLU A 249 6.46 9.20 15.09
CA GLU A 249 7.58 9.42 14.19
C GLU A 249 7.44 8.53 12.96
N SER A 250 7.80 9.07 11.80
CA SER A 250 7.90 8.30 10.56
C SER A 250 9.32 7.79 10.35
N TYR A 251 9.42 6.53 9.96
CA TYR A 251 10.68 5.81 9.72
C TYR A 251 10.71 5.24 8.31
N ILE A 252 11.93 5.14 7.78
CA ILE A 252 12.29 4.38 6.60
C ILE A 252 13.37 3.36 6.99
N VAL A 253 13.53 2.31 6.18
CA VAL A 253 14.63 1.36 6.37
C VAL A 253 15.94 2.03 5.93
N ALA A 254 16.93 2.09 6.81
CA ALA A 254 18.18 2.82 6.55
C ALA A 254 19.08 2.13 5.51
N CYS A 255 18.96 0.80 5.40
CA CYS A 255 19.79 -0.05 4.55
C CYS A 255 19.13 -0.44 3.21
N GLY A 256 17.97 0.14 2.89
CA GLY A 256 17.16 -0.24 1.74
C GLY A 256 16.42 -1.57 1.95
N VAL A 257 15.32 -1.74 1.20
CA VAL A 257 14.43 -2.92 1.35
C VAL A 257 15.10 -4.21 0.91
N GLN A 258 16.09 -4.14 0.01
CA GLN A 258 16.91 -5.29 -0.38
C GLN A 258 17.46 -6.05 0.83
N ARG A 259 17.95 -5.33 1.85
CA ARG A 259 18.52 -5.99 3.04
C ARG A 259 17.45 -6.68 3.87
N VAL A 260 16.25 -6.11 3.97
CA VAL A 260 15.09 -6.76 4.61
C VAL A 260 14.79 -8.09 3.93
N VAL A 261 14.71 -8.05 2.60
CA VAL A 261 14.45 -9.24 1.78
C VAL A 261 15.54 -10.29 1.94
N GLN A 262 16.82 -9.89 1.92
CA GLN A 262 17.95 -10.80 2.16
C GLN A 262 17.87 -11.46 3.53
N THR A 263 17.63 -10.69 4.60
CA THR A 263 17.61 -11.25 5.96
C THR A 263 16.42 -12.18 6.18
N ILE A 264 15.20 -11.77 5.76
CA ILE A 264 13.98 -12.58 5.96
C ILE A 264 13.98 -13.85 5.09
N SER A 265 14.64 -13.83 3.92
CA SER A 265 14.72 -15.00 3.04
C SER A 265 15.93 -15.90 3.30
N ALA A 266 16.95 -15.44 4.03
CA ALA A 266 18.17 -16.20 4.31
C ALA A 266 17.96 -17.64 4.83
N PRO A 267 16.98 -17.94 5.71
CA PRO A 267 16.77 -19.32 6.18
C PRO A 267 15.97 -20.20 5.21
N LEU A 268 15.39 -19.63 4.14
CA LEU A 268 14.52 -20.33 3.21
C LEU A 268 15.34 -21.18 2.24
N LYS A 269 14.96 -22.46 2.06
CA LYS A 269 15.70 -23.42 1.22
C LYS A 269 15.10 -23.59 -0.18
N HIS A 270 13.79 -23.51 -0.31
CA HIS A 270 13.08 -23.78 -1.57
C HIS A 270 12.41 -22.50 -2.09
N VAL A 271 13.20 -21.65 -2.74
CA VAL A 271 12.73 -20.42 -3.38
C VAL A 271 12.77 -20.61 -4.90
N HIS A 272 11.61 -20.53 -5.53
CA HIS A 272 11.40 -20.75 -6.96
C HIS A 272 11.10 -19.41 -7.63
N LEU A 273 12.12 -18.81 -8.25
CA LEU A 273 12.04 -17.55 -9.00
C LEU A 273 11.77 -17.85 -10.48
N ASN A 274 11.14 -16.92 -11.20
CA ASN A 274 10.63 -17.16 -12.56
C ASN A 274 9.71 -18.39 -12.60
N THR A 275 8.85 -18.51 -11.59
CA THR A 275 7.97 -19.66 -11.41
C THR A 275 6.57 -19.18 -11.08
N GLN A 276 5.76 -19.03 -12.11
CA GLN A 276 4.33 -18.80 -11.95
C GLN A 276 3.57 -20.13 -11.83
N ILE A 277 2.77 -20.28 -10.76
CA ILE A 277 1.83 -21.40 -10.63
C ILE A 277 0.65 -21.16 -11.57
N MET A 278 0.43 -22.11 -12.48
CA MET A 278 -0.60 -22.05 -13.51
C MET A 278 -1.82 -22.90 -13.18
N SER A 279 -1.63 -23.99 -12.42
CA SER A 279 -2.71 -24.90 -12.06
C SER A 279 -2.53 -25.45 -10.65
N ILE A 280 -3.67 -25.74 -10.02
CA ILE A 280 -3.76 -26.43 -8.73
C ILE A 280 -4.72 -27.59 -8.95
N GLN A 281 -4.28 -28.79 -8.59
CA GLN A 281 -5.07 -30.01 -8.70
C GLN A 281 -5.17 -30.68 -7.33
N PRO A 282 -6.30 -31.35 -7.03
CA PRO A 282 -6.38 -32.20 -5.85
C PRO A 282 -5.41 -33.38 -5.98
N ASN A 283 -4.84 -33.83 -4.87
CA ASN A 283 -3.87 -34.94 -4.87
C ASN A 283 -4.05 -35.82 -3.60
N ASN A 284 -3.41 -37.00 -3.59
CA ASN A 284 -3.37 -37.94 -2.46
C ASN A 284 -2.04 -38.72 -2.53
N PRO A 285 -1.16 -38.76 -1.50
CA PRO A 285 -1.40 -38.47 -0.08
C PRO A 285 -1.36 -37.00 0.35
N THR A 286 -0.67 -36.12 -0.38
CA THR A 286 -0.68 -34.67 -0.12
C THR A 286 -1.95 -34.04 -0.68
N LYS A 287 -2.49 -32.99 -0.07
CA LYS A 287 -3.79 -32.42 -0.49
C LYS A 287 -3.78 -31.81 -1.90
N PHE A 288 -2.66 -31.24 -2.32
CA PHE A 288 -2.56 -30.49 -3.57
C PHE A 288 -1.38 -30.93 -4.42
N ARG A 289 -1.54 -30.77 -5.74
CA ARG A 289 -0.46 -30.72 -6.73
C ARG A 289 -0.50 -29.39 -7.45
N LEU A 290 0.59 -28.62 -7.34
CA LEU A 290 0.78 -27.38 -8.07
C LEU A 290 1.55 -27.67 -9.35
N ILE A 291 1.17 -26.99 -10.44
CA ILE A 291 1.85 -27.08 -11.73
C ILE A 291 2.27 -25.67 -12.14
N ASP A 292 3.56 -25.48 -12.38
CA ASP A 292 4.10 -24.20 -12.83
C ASP A 292 4.03 -24.02 -14.36
N GLU A 293 4.44 -22.85 -14.83
CA GLU A 293 4.48 -22.50 -16.24
C GLU A 293 5.46 -23.33 -17.08
N HIS A 294 6.40 -24.03 -16.44
CA HIS A 294 7.36 -24.94 -17.10
C HIS A 294 6.86 -26.39 -17.10
N GLY A 295 5.74 -26.68 -16.42
CA GLY A 295 5.15 -28.01 -16.30
C GLY A 295 5.70 -28.85 -15.14
N GLU A 296 6.50 -28.26 -14.26
CA GLU A 296 7.00 -28.93 -13.06
C GLU A 296 5.90 -29.08 -12.01
N ASN A 297 5.93 -30.19 -11.27
CA ASN A 297 4.89 -30.55 -10.31
C ASN A 297 5.39 -30.45 -8.87
N TYR A 298 4.59 -29.85 -8.00
CA TYR A 298 4.91 -29.68 -6.58
C TYR A 298 3.75 -30.19 -5.71
N ASP A 299 3.99 -31.25 -4.96
CA ASP A 299 3.00 -31.89 -4.08
C ASP A 299 3.06 -31.26 -2.67
N VAL A 300 1.95 -30.67 -2.20
CA VAL A 300 1.90 -29.88 -0.96
C VAL A 300 0.64 -30.14 -0.12
N ASP A 301 0.72 -29.88 1.19
CA ASP A 301 -0.37 -30.07 2.15
C ASP A 301 -1.18 -28.78 2.39
N HIS A 302 -0.52 -27.62 2.31
CA HIS A 302 -1.16 -26.31 2.46
C HIS A 302 -0.72 -25.33 1.36
N ILE A 303 -1.60 -24.41 1.03
CA ILE A 303 -1.33 -23.29 0.12
C ILE A 303 -1.62 -21.98 0.85
N ILE A 304 -0.62 -21.10 0.90
CA ILE A 304 -0.76 -19.72 1.32
C ILE A 304 -0.72 -18.85 0.08
N PHE A 305 -1.85 -18.21 -0.24
CA PHE A 305 -1.89 -17.14 -1.23
C PHE A 305 -1.39 -15.84 -0.58
N ALA A 306 -0.19 -15.43 -0.97
CA ALA A 306 0.40 -14.13 -0.66
C ALA A 306 0.37 -13.17 -1.88
N THR A 307 -0.50 -13.47 -2.85
CA THR A 307 -0.82 -12.63 -4.00
C THR A 307 -1.99 -11.69 -3.67
N GLN A 308 -2.36 -10.82 -4.61
CA GLN A 308 -3.66 -10.14 -4.54
C GLN A 308 -4.81 -11.13 -4.70
N GLY A 309 -5.98 -10.78 -4.16
CA GLY A 309 -7.17 -11.64 -4.15
C GLY A 309 -7.74 -11.91 -5.54
N ASN A 310 -7.69 -10.94 -6.46
CA ASN A 310 -8.09 -11.14 -7.87
C ASN A 310 -7.23 -12.19 -8.59
N GLN A 311 -5.92 -12.22 -8.31
CA GLN A 311 -5.01 -13.24 -8.83
C GLN A 311 -5.31 -14.62 -8.22
N ALA A 312 -5.56 -14.67 -6.90
CA ALA A 312 -5.96 -15.90 -6.22
C ALA A 312 -7.27 -16.48 -6.76
N ILE A 313 -8.28 -15.66 -7.05
CA ILE A 313 -9.56 -16.09 -7.64
C ILE A 313 -9.36 -16.88 -8.93
N SER A 314 -8.44 -16.44 -9.81
CA SER A 314 -8.19 -17.11 -11.08
C SER A 314 -7.65 -18.53 -10.88
N MET A 315 -6.72 -18.70 -9.93
CA MET A 315 -6.16 -20.01 -9.55
C MET A 315 -7.21 -20.89 -8.86
N LEU A 316 -8.02 -20.33 -7.97
CA LEU A 316 -9.10 -21.06 -7.28
C LEU A 316 -10.22 -21.50 -8.24
N GLN A 317 -10.52 -20.71 -9.26
CA GLN A 317 -11.49 -21.08 -10.29
C GLN A 317 -11.02 -22.30 -11.09
N ALA A 318 -9.74 -22.34 -11.45
CA ALA A 318 -9.13 -23.49 -12.11
C ALA A 318 -9.14 -24.72 -11.20
N TYR A 319 -8.77 -24.56 -9.92
CA TYR A 319 -8.84 -25.63 -8.92
C TYR A 319 -10.25 -26.20 -8.77
N THR A 320 -11.25 -25.32 -8.71
CA THR A 320 -12.67 -25.72 -8.61
C THR A 320 -13.09 -26.56 -9.82
N ASN A 321 -12.59 -26.26 -11.02
CA ASN A 321 -12.88 -27.06 -12.21
C ASN A 321 -12.18 -28.43 -12.15
N ALA A 322 -10.92 -28.47 -11.71
CA ALA A 322 -10.20 -29.73 -11.52
C ALA A 322 -10.87 -30.65 -10.48
N LEU A 323 -11.42 -30.08 -9.40
CA LEU A 323 -12.22 -30.82 -8.41
C LEU A 323 -13.47 -31.47 -9.02
N LYS A 324 -14.11 -30.84 -10.01
CA LYS A 324 -15.29 -31.38 -10.72
C LYS A 324 -14.94 -32.58 -11.59
N GLU A 325 -13.77 -32.58 -12.20
CA GLU A 325 -13.33 -33.64 -13.11
C GLU A 325 -12.93 -34.93 -12.38
N GLN A 326 -12.41 -34.82 -11.14
CA GLN A 326 -11.89 -35.97 -10.39
C GLN A 326 -12.84 -36.58 -9.35
N SER A 327 -13.96 -35.92 -9.01
CA SER A 327 -14.85 -36.39 -7.93
C SER A 327 -15.86 -37.45 -8.38
N ASN A 328 -15.69 -38.69 -7.90
CA ASN A 328 -16.65 -39.78 -8.10
C ASN A 328 -17.79 -39.83 -7.07
N SER A 329 -17.71 -39.06 -5.96
CA SER A 329 -18.72 -39.05 -4.89
C SER A 329 -19.36 -37.67 -4.74
N LEU A 330 -20.69 -37.58 -4.80
CA LEU A 330 -21.43 -36.31 -4.87
C LEU A 330 -21.34 -35.45 -3.58
N GLN A 331 -21.16 -36.05 -2.39
CA GLN A 331 -21.38 -35.35 -1.11
C GLN A 331 -20.13 -34.59 -0.60
N ALA A 332 -18.99 -35.26 -0.40
CA ALA A 332 -17.73 -34.59 -0.01
C ALA A 332 -17.23 -33.59 -1.07
N TYR A 333 -17.56 -33.86 -2.33
CA TYR A 333 -17.40 -32.96 -3.48
C TYR A 333 -18.14 -31.64 -3.29
N THR A 334 -19.41 -31.69 -2.87
CA THR A 334 -20.27 -30.51 -2.75
C THR A 334 -19.71 -29.55 -1.68
N GLU A 335 -19.25 -30.08 -0.55
CA GLU A 335 -18.70 -29.28 0.55
C GLU A 335 -17.38 -28.58 0.18
N SER A 336 -16.45 -29.31 -0.46
CA SER A 336 -15.15 -28.77 -0.88
C SER A 336 -15.33 -27.65 -1.93
N VAL A 337 -16.15 -27.88 -2.96
CA VAL A 337 -16.43 -26.88 -3.98
C VAL A 337 -17.17 -25.67 -3.39
N GLN A 338 -18.14 -25.89 -2.51
CA GLN A 338 -18.88 -24.80 -1.88
C GLN A 338 -17.96 -23.93 -1.01
N SER A 339 -17.04 -24.53 -0.27
CA SER A 339 -16.08 -23.76 0.55
C SER A 339 -15.10 -22.92 -0.29
N VAL A 340 -14.58 -23.45 -1.41
CA VAL A 340 -13.74 -22.67 -2.33
C VAL A 340 -14.54 -21.55 -3.00
N GLN A 341 -15.81 -21.81 -3.35
CA GLN A 341 -16.69 -20.79 -3.91
C GLN A 341 -16.93 -19.64 -2.91
N LEU A 342 -17.14 -19.94 -1.63
CA LEU A 342 -17.25 -18.93 -0.57
C LEU A 342 -15.98 -18.09 -0.45
N GLN A 343 -14.79 -18.72 -0.50
CA GLN A 343 -13.52 -17.99 -0.51
C GLN A 343 -13.41 -17.06 -1.71
N MET A 344 -13.78 -17.52 -2.91
CA MET A 344 -13.78 -16.69 -4.12
C MET A 344 -14.77 -15.54 -4.04
N ASP A 345 -15.98 -15.77 -3.55
CA ASP A 345 -17.02 -14.73 -3.43
C ASP A 345 -16.66 -13.68 -2.37
N MET A 346 -15.94 -14.08 -1.31
CA MET A 346 -15.31 -13.16 -0.37
C MET A 346 -14.24 -12.31 -1.06
N LEU A 347 -13.30 -12.93 -1.80
CA LEU A 347 -12.20 -12.21 -2.47
C LEU A 347 -12.70 -11.22 -3.53
N LYS A 348 -13.83 -11.50 -4.21
CA LYS A 348 -14.44 -10.60 -5.21
C LYS A 348 -14.94 -9.28 -4.62
N LYS A 349 -15.13 -9.20 -3.30
CA LYS A 349 -15.55 -7.97 -2.60
C LYS A 349 -14.39 -6.97 -2.46
N PHE A 350 -13.15 -7.41 -2.66
CA PHE A 350 -11.97 -6.53 -2.63
C PHE A 350 -11.74 -5.92 -4.00
N HIS A 351 -11.61 -4.59 -4.02
CA HIS A 351 -11.39 -3.81 -5.22
C HIS A 351 -9.93 -3.39 -5.29
N TYR A 352 -9.42 -3.15 -6.50
CA TYR A 352 -8.02 -2.82 -6.70
C TYR A 352 -7.88 -1.64 -7.65
N ASP A 353 -6.99 -0.71 -7.31
CA ASP A 353 -6.59 0.42 -8.13
C ASP A 353 -5.16 0.21 -8.64
N SER A 354 -4.92 0.57 -9.91
CA SER A 354 -3.59 0.57 -10.49
C SER A 354 -2.89 1.90 -10.25
N ALA A 355 -1.60 1.85 -9.95
CA ALA A 355 -0.76 3.01 -9.74
C ALA A 355 0.51 2.92 -10.60
N LEU A 356 0.86 4.03 -11.24
CA LEU A 356 2.09 4.16 -12.03
C LEU A 356 3.15 4.86 -11.20
N VAL A 357 4.32 4.25 -11.03
CA VAL A 357 5.46 4.85 -10.33
C VAL A 357 6.60 5.03 -11.31
N ILE A 358 7.11 6.25 -11.43
CA ILE A 358 8.23 6.60 -12.29
C ILE A 358 9.34 7.20 -11.43
N ASN A 359 10.54 6.62 -11.49
CA ASN A 359 11.74 7.27 -10.98
C ASN A 359 12.35 8.12 -12.10
N HIS A 360 12.68 9.38 -11.82
CA HIS A 360 13.21 10.29 -12.85
C HIS A 360 14.04 11.44 -12.25
N THR A 361 14.64 12.24 -13.13
CA THR A 361 15.34 13.50 -12.82
C THR A 361 14.65 14.74 -13.39
N ASP A 362 13.44 14.57 -13.94
CA ASP A 362 12.67 15.68 -14.54
C ASP A 362 12.04 16.63 -13.52
N THR A 363 12.69 17.75 -13.26
CA THR A 363 12.21 18.77 -12.31
C THR A 363 11.04 19.59 -12.83
N ARG A 364 10.66 19.45 -14.12
CA ARG A 364 9.52 20.17 -14.69
C ARG A 364 8.21 19.81 -13.99
N LEU A 365 8.11 18.63 -13.37
CA LEU A 365 6.91 18.19 -12.67
C LEU A 365 6.71 18.88 -11.31
N LEU A 366 7.75 19.47 -10.72
CA LEU A 366 7.71 20.10 -9.39
C LEU A 366 7.12 21.54 -9.43
N PRO A 367 6.83 22.14 -8.27
CA PRO A 367 6.48 23.57 -8.20
C PRO A 367 7.48 24.46 -8.92
N THR A 368 6.99 25.53 -9.56
CA THR A 368 7.79 26.44 -10.39
C THR A 368 8.86 27.15 -9.56
N ASP A 369 8.56 27.48 -8.31
CA ASP A 369 9.50 28.05 -7.35
C ASP A 369 10.14 26.93 -6.50
N PRO A 370 11.47 26.70 -6.64
CA PRO A 370 12.20 25.72 -5.86
C PRO A 370 12.16 25.95 -4.34
N SER A 371 11.88 27.16 -3.87
CA SER A 371 11.75 27.45 -2.44
C SER A 371 10.57 26.70 -1.80
N ASN A 372 9.57 26.34 -2.61
CA ASN A 372 8.38 25.61 -2.19
C ASN A 372 8.52 24.09 -2.29
N TRP A 373 9.67 23.57 -2.77
CA TRP A 373 9.89 22.13 -2.87
C TRP A 373 9.93 21.51 -1.48
N ARG A 374 9.14 20.45 -1.30
CA ARG A 374 9.11 19.67 -0.06
C ARG A 374 9.43 18.22 -0.34
N ALA A 375 9.58 17.42 0.71
CA ALA A 375 9.87 16.00 0.56
C ALA A 375 8.80 15.34 -0.31
N LEU A 376 7.52 15.61 -0.05
CA LEU A 376 6.39 15.17 -0.86
C LEU A 376 5.66 16.36 -1.47
N ASN A 377 5.50 16.36 -2.80
CA ASN A 377 4.82 17.41 -3.55
C ASN A 377 3.58 16.82 -4.21
N LEU A 378 2.41 17.30 -3.81
CA LEU A 378 1.09 16.82 -4.20
C LEU A 378 0.47 17.79 -5.20
N ALA A 379 0.23 17.30 -6.42
CA ALA A 379 -0.30 18.10 -7.50
C ALA A 379 -1.75 17.73 -7.81
N ILE A 380 -2.55 18.76 -8.07
CA ILE A 380 -3.85 18.64 -8.72
C ILE A 380 -3.75 19.29 -10.09
N VAL A 381 -4.20 18.58 -11.13
CA VAL A 381 -4.24 19.13 -12.49
C VAL A 381 -5.53 19.91 -12.70
N ASP A 382 -5.39 21.15 -13.16
CA ASP A 382 -6.51 21.98 -13.53
C ASP A 382 -7.10 21.57 -14.89
N LYS A 383 -8.40 21.74 -15.06
CA LYS A 383 -9.11 21.41 -16.32
C LYS A 383 -8.61 22.20 -17.54
N SER A 384 -7.87 23.28 -17.32
CA SER A 384 -7.22 24.05 -18.38
C SER A 384 -6.06 23.32 -19.07
N VAL A 385 -5.55 22.24 -18.48
CA VAL A 385 -4.41 21.47 -19.01
C VAL A 385 -4.91 20.25 -19.76
N ASP A 386 -4.51 20.11 -21.01
CA ASP A 386 -4.65 18.87 -21.77
C ASP A 386 -3.28 18.15 -21.75
N PRO A 387 -3.14 17.05 -20.98
CA PRO A 387 -1.89 16.31 -20.93
C PRO A 387 -1.61 15.49 -22.21
N GLY A 388 -2.61 15.32 -23.08
CA GLY A 388 -2.57 14.37 -24.20
C GLY A 388 -2.55 12.91 -23.76
N GLU A 389 -2.52 12.00 -24.73
CA GLU A 389 -2.46 10.55 -24.48
C GLU A 389 -1.01 10.05 -24.39
N SER A 390 -0.65 9.37 -23.31
CA SER A 390 0.66 8.74 -23.13
C SER A 390 0.57 7.58 -22.14
N HIS A 391 1.35 6.52 -22.38
CA HIS A 391 1.49 5.39 -21.44
C HIS A 391 2.24 5.74 -20.15
N LEU A 392 2.85 6.93 -20.10
CA LEU A 392 3.57 7.47 -18.93
C LEU A 392 2.69 8.41 -18.10
N ILE A 393 1.40 8.47 -18.39
CA ILE A 393 0.39 9.20 -17.64
C ILE A 393 -0.66 8.18 -17.23
N VAL A 394 -1.16 8.30 -16.01
CA VAL A 394 -2.35 7.52 -15.64
C VAL A 394 -3.51 8.00 -16.51
N PRO A 395 -4.27 7.09 -17.17
CA PRO A 395 -5.29 7.46 -18.14
C PRO A 395 -6.24 8.55 -17.63
N PHE A 396 -6.47 9.56 -18.46
CA PHE A 396 -7.49 10.57 -18.17
C PHE A 396 -8.89 9.93 -18.31
N PRO A 397 -9.86 10.19 -17.42
CA PRO A 397 -9.88 11.13 -16.31
C PRO A 397 -9.85 10.42 -14.95
N HIS A 398 -8.69 9.92 -14.52
CA HIS A 398 -8.56 9.54 -13.11
C HIS A 398 -8.26 10.79 -12.28
N ASP A 399 -9.29 11.28 -11.59
CA ASP A 399 -9.22 12.26 -10.50
C ASP A 399 -8.32 11.70 -9.38
N THR A 400 -7.00 11.76 -9.54
CA THR A 400 -6.01 11.27 -8.56
C THR A 400 -4.93 12.32 -8.35
N THR A 401 -4.17 12.17 -7.26
CA THR A 401 -3.05 13.06 -6.95
C THR A 401 -1.79 12.56 -7.63
N MET A 402 -1.16 13.42 -8.42
CA MET A 402 0.26 13.21 -8.75
C MET A 402 1.10 13.53 -7.51
N ALA A 403 1.80 12.54 -6.99
CA ALA A 403 2.64 12.68 -5.81
C ALA A 403 4.11 12.50 -6.17
N THR A 404 4.91 13.56 -6.03
CA THR A 404 6.34 13.53 -6.34
C THR A 404 7.17 13.60 -5.06
N HIS A 405 7.91 12.52 -4.77
CA HIS A 405 8.87 12.43 -3.67
C HIS A 405 10.26 12.87 -4.13
N ILE A 406 10.82 13.90 -3.49
CA ILE A 406 12.20 14.32 -3.69
C ILE A 406 13.11 13.50 -2.77
N LEU A 407 13.73 12.46 -3.31
CA LEU A 407 14.51 11.48 -2.54
C LEU A 407 15.70 12.13 -1.81
N ASN A 408 16.31 13.16 -2.41
CA ASN A 408 17.42 13.91 -1.81
C ASN A 408 17.07 14.57 -0.47
N MET A 409 15.77 14.85 -0.20
CA MET A 409 15.34 15.49 1.04
C MET A 409 15.16 14.49 2.20
N THR A 410 14.98 13.21 1.89
CA THR A 410 14.76 12.14 2.88
C THR A 410 15.97 11.22 3.04
N HIS A 411 16.83 11.15 2.02
CA HIS A 411 18.03 10.31 2.00
C HIS A 411 19.30 11.16 1.94
N SER A 412 19.89 11.37 3.12
CA SER A 412 21.13 12.15 3.32
C SER A 412 22.37 11.59 2.60
N SER A 413 22.36 10.33 2.15
CA SER A 413 23.47 9.71 1.44
C SER A 413 23.50 10.03 -0.07
N ILE A 414 22.42 10.57 -0.63
CA ILE A 414 22.37 10.89 -2.06
C ILE A 414 23.26 12.10 -2.37
N SER A 415 24.12 11.96 -3.39
CA SER A 415 24.95 13.07 -3.87
C SER A 415 24.11 14.30 -4.25
N LYS A 416 24.61 15.51 -3.93
CA LYS A 416 23.92 16.78 -4.21
C LYS A 416 23.94 17.18 -5.70
N GLY A 417 24.62 16.42 -6.57
CA GLY A 417 24.81 16.76 -7.98
C GLY A 417 23.57 16.58 -8.85
N SER A 418 22.66 15.66 -8.48
CA SER A 418 21.43 15.36 -9.22
C SER A 418 20.24 15.21 -8.27
N VAL A 419 19.07 15.71 -8.69
CA VAL A 419 17.81 15.56 -7.96
C VAL A 419 17.10 14.31 -8.46
N TYR A 420 17.02 13.28 -7.62
CA TYR A 420 16.28 12.06 -7.88
C TYR A 420 14.87 12.19 -7.32
N MET A 421 13.89 11.85 -8.15
CA MET A 421 12.48 11.92 -7.80
C MET A 421 11.79 10.60 -8.10
N GLN A 422 10.79 10.29 -7.29
CA GLN A 422 9.83 9.24 -7.56
C GLN A 422 8.44 9.86 -7.63
N THR A 423 7.81 9.78 -8.80
CA THR A 423 6.45 10.29 -9.01
C THR A 423 5.47 9.14 -9.15
N THR A 424 4.48 9.13 -8.26
CA THR A 424 3.33 8.23 -8.32
C THR A 424 2.17 8.94 -9.01
N ASN A 425 1.50 8.21 -9.90
CA ASN A 425 0.38 8.66 -10.71
C ASN A 425 0.65 9.99 -11.42
N PRO A 426 1.69 10.05 -12.28
CA PRO A 426 1.98 11.26 -13.06
C PRO A 426 0.76 11.68 -13.87
N CYS A 427 0.35 12.95 -13.70
CA CYS A 427 -0.70 13.56 -14.50
C CYS A 427 -0.14 14.32 -15.72
N LEU A 428 1.18 14.46 -15.82
CA LEU A 428 1.91 14.97 -16.97
C LEU A 428 2.99 13.95 -17.35
N ALA A 429 3.26 13.79 -18.65
CA ALA A 429 4.31 12.87 -19.06
C ALA A 429 5.69 13.39 -18.65
N VAL A 430 6.49 12.49 -18.09
CA VAL A 430 7.91 12.72 -17.78
C VAL A 430 8.71 12.76 -19.08
N ASP A 431 9.77 13.60 -19.15
CA ASP A 431 10.74 13.54 -20.26
C ASP A 431 11.33 12.12 -20.37
N PRO A 432 11.13 11.40 -21.48
CA PRO A 432 11.68 10.05 -21.65
C PRO A 432 13.20 9.96 -21.44
N LYS A 433 13.94 11.04 -21.70
CA LYS A 433 15.40 11.08 -21.50
C LYS A 433 15.81 11.17 -20.03
N LYS A 434 14.88 11.51 -19.14
CA LYS A 434 15.12 11.68 -17.69
C LYS A 434 14.53 10.56 -16.85
N ILE A 435 13.88 9.58 -17.47
CA ILE A 435 13.32 8.40 -16.80
C ILE A 435 14.45 7.44 -16.42
N LEU A 436 14.38 6.94 -15.19
CA LEU A 436 15.30 5.95 -14.62
C LEU A 436 14.64 4.58 -14.54
N SER A 437 13.36 4.53 -14.16
CA SER A 437 12.54 3.32 -14.21
C SER A 437 11.05 3.66 -14.24
N VAL A 438 10.25 2.70 -14.71
CA VAL A 438 8.79 2.77 -14.75
C VAL A 438 8.25 1.45 -14.22
N THR A 439 7.29 1.51 -13.29
CA THR A 439 6.67 0.30 -12.73
C THR A 439 5.20 0.53 -12.45
N TRP A 440 4.38 -0.44 -12.84
CA TRP A 440 2.97 -0.49 -12.49
C TRP A 440 2.78 -1.35 -11.25
N PHE A 441 2.02 -0.83 -10.31
CA PHE A 441 1.56 -1.54 -9.14
C PHE A 441 0.04 -1.61 -9.14
N GLU A 442 -0.48 -2.59 -8.43
CA GLU A 442 -1.89 -2.66 -8.12
C GLU A 442 -2.03 -2.76 -6.60
N ARG A 443 -3.03 -2.06 -6.05
CA ARG A 443 -3.25 -1.98 -4.62
C ARG A 443 -4.73 -2.14 -4.30
N ALA A 444 -5.02 -2.88 -3.23
CA ALA A 444 -6.38 -3.01 -2.75
C ALA A 444 -6.91 -1.67 -2.21
N THR A 445 -8.08 -1.27 -2.70
CA THR A 445 -8.83 -0.11 -2.23
C THR A 445 -9.91 -0.57 -1.26
N VAL A 446 -9.93 0.03 -0.07
CA VAL A 446 -10.89 -0.34 0.96
C VAL A 446 -12.22 0.36 0.70
N THR A 447 -13.27 -0.45 0.69
CA THR A 447 -14.66 -0.01 0.65
C THR A 447 -15.38 -0.52 1.89
N LEU A 448 -16.58 0.00 2.18
CA LEU A 448 -17.43 -0.58 3.23
C LEU A 448 -17.74 -2.07 2.97
N GLN A 449 -17.82 -2.46 1.70
CA GLN A 449 -18.06 -3.86 1.32
C GLN A 449 -16.83 -4.74 1.62
N SER A 450 -15.62 -4.30 1.25
CA SER A 450 -14.39 -5.07 1.54
C SER A 450 -14.08 -5.10 3.03
N LYS A 451 -14.36 -4.01 3.76
CA LYS A 451 -14.24 -3.98 5.23
C LYS A 451 -15.14 -5.01 5.91
N ARG A 452 -16.37 -5.17 5.44
CA ARG A 452 -17.28 -6.24 5.91
C ARG A 452 -16.79 -7.62 5.50
N ALA A 453 -16.30 -7.77 4.27
CA ALA A 453 -15.72 -9.01 3.77
C ALA A 453 -14.50 -9.46 4.59
N LEU A 454 -13.76 -8.53 5.20
CA LEU A 454 -12.62 -8.86 6.04
C LEU A 454 -13.02 -9.76 7.23
N GLN A 455 -14.26 -9.67 7.74
CA GLN A 455 -14.77 -10.56 8.79
C GLN A 455 -14.85 -12.03 8.34
N ASP A 456 -14.92 -12.28 7.03
CA ASP A 456 -14.85 -13.64 6.48
C ASP A 456 -13.41 -14.20 6.56
N LEU A 457 -12.38 -13.34 6.66
CA LEU A 457 -10.97 -13.70 6.79
C LEU A 457 -10.45 -13.62 8.24
N PHE A 458 -10.81 -12.56 8.97
CA PHE A 458 -10.37 -12.28 10.33
C PHE A 458 -11.55 -11.70 11.11
N GLN A 459 -12.02 -12.43 12.12
CA GLN A 459 -13.10 -12.00 12.99
C GLN A 459 -12.53 -11.21 14.16
N THR A 460 -13.16 -10.08 14.46
CA THR A 460 -12.87 -9.32 15.69
C THR A 460 -14.07 -9.47 16.60
N THR A 461 -13.91 -10.20 17.70
CA THR A 461 -14.96 -10.31 18.73
C THR A 461 -14.77 -9.17 19.75
N LYS A 462 -15.85 -8.69 20.38
CA LYS A 462 -15.79 -7.59 21.37
C LYS A 462 -14.95 -7.95 22.61
N ASP A 463 -14.73 -9.24 22.86
CA ASP A 463 -14.08 -9.76 24.07
C ASP A 463 -12.61 -10.18 23.86
N GLU A 464 -12.12 -10.23 22.61
CA GLU A 464 -10.74 -10.64 22.31
C GLU A 464 -9.89 -9.44 21.89
N SER A 465 -8.72 -9.29 22.52
CA SER A 465 -7.76 -8.23 22.18
C SER A 465 -7.10 -8.42 20.81
N GLU A 466 -7.15 -9.64 20.25
CA GLU A 466 -6.59 -9.97 18.95
C GLU A 466 -7.62 -10.67 18.06
N PRO A 467 -7.63 -10.40 16.76
CA PRO A 467 -8.55 -11.05 15.85
C PRO A 467 -8.28 -12.55 15.72
N THR A 468 -9.34 -13.32 15.54
CA THR A 468 -9.35 -14.75 15.25
C THR A 468 -9.54 -14.99 13.75
N LEU A 469 -9.19 -16.19 13.26
CA LEU A 469 -9.35 -16.51 11.84
C LEU A 469 -10.83 -16.72 11.49
N GLY A 470 -11.26 -16.07 10.41
CA GLY A 470 -12.62 -16.15 9.90
C GLY A 470 -12.91 -17.42 9.09
N PRO A 471 -14.18 -17.63 8.68
CA PRO A 471 -14.65 -18.86 8.06
C PRO A 471 -13.99 -19.21 6.72
N CYS A 472 -13.39 -18.24 6.02
CA CYS A 472 -12.70 -18.46 4.74
C CYS A 472 -11.21 -18.82 4.89
N GLN A 473 -10.63 -18.74 6.09
CA GLN A 473 -9.24 -19.15 6.34
C GLN A 473 -9.14 -20.65 6.63
N GLY A 474 -8.14 -21.30 6.05
CA GLY A 474 -7.77 -22.69 6.34
C GLY A 474 -8.72 -23.76 5.79
N LYS A 475 -9.82 -23.37 5.14
CA LYS A 475 -10.72 -24.31 4.50
C LYS A 475 -9.99 -25.03 3.37
N ASN A 476 -10.04 -26.36 3.41
CA ASN A 476 -9.29 -27.28 2.55
C ASN A 476 -7.76 -27.16 2.65
N GLY A 477 -7.19 -26.43 3.62
CA GLY A 477 -5.75 -26.14 3.65
C GLY A 477 -5.33 -24.96 2.77
N ILE A 478 -6.28 -24.09 2.41
CA ILE A 478 -6.02 -22.85 1.67
C ILE A 478 -6.09 -21.66 2.64
N TRP A 479 -5.08 -20.79 2.56
CA TRP A 479 -4.90 -19.63 3.43
C TRP A 479 -4.63 -18.37 2.60
N PHE A 480 -5.00 -17.21 3.13
CA PHE A 480 -4.80 -15.91 2.47
C PHE A 480 -4.05 -14.95 3.39
N VAL A 481 -2.98 -14.34 2.87
CA VAL A 481 -2.20 -13.31 3.58
C VAL A 481 -1.91 -12.16 2.63
N GLY A 482 -1.72 -10.96 3.18
CA GLY A 482 -1.48 -9.77 2.37
C GLY A 482 -1.91 -8.50 3.08
N SER A 483 -1.53 -7.35 2.52
CA SER A 483 -1.92 -6.05 3.08
C SER A 483 -3.45 -5.87 3.15
N TYR A 484 -4.19 -6.47 2.21
CA TYR A 484 -5.66 -6.42 2.17
C TYR A 484 -6.34 -7.40 3.14
N CYS A 485 -5.57 -8.34 3.69
CA CYS A 485 -6.01 -9.35 4.64
C CYS A 485 -5.91 -8.86 6.10
N TRP A 486 -5.97 -7.55 6.35
CA TRP A 486 -5.91 -7.00 7.70
C TRP A 486 -6.71 -5.71 7.80
N LYS A 487 -7.06 -5.31 9.02
CA LYS A 487 -7.85 -4.11 9.29
C LYS A 487 -7.08 -2.83 8.98
N GLY A 488 -7.82 -1.76 8.69
CA GLY A 488 -7.27 -0.43 8.43
C GLY A 488 -6.82 -0.22 6.98
N ILE A 489 -5.81 0.63 6.80
CA ILE A 489 -5.28 0.96 5.47
C ILE A 489 -4.34 -0.18 5.01
N PRO A 490 -4.52 -0.76 3.80
CA PRO A 490 -3.69 -1.86 3.29
C PRO A 490 -2.24 -1.42 3.09
N LEU A 491 -1.44 -1.60 4.14
CA LEU A 491 -0.04 -1.19 4.26
C LEU A 491 0.81 -2.39 4.73
N LEU A 492 2.10 -2.16 4.94
CA LEU A 492 3.05 -3.20 5.35
C LEU A 492 2.65 -3.92 6.64
N GLU A 493 1.97 -3.23 7.58
CA GLU A 493 1.49 -3.84 8.82
C GLU A 493 0.57 -5.03 8.55
N GLY A 494 -0.39 -4.87 7.64
CA GLY A 494 -1.33 -5.93 7.30
C GLY A 494 -0.65 -7.14 6.68
N CYS A 495 0.46 -6.95 5.97
CA CYS A 495 1.25 -8.05 5.43
C CYS A 495 1.81 -8.95 6.54
N VAL A 496 2.41 -8.34 7.57
CA VAL A 496 3.05 -9.09 8.67
C VAL A 496 1.99 -9.67 9.61
N ALA A 497 1.02 -8.86 10.03
CA ALA A 497 0.00 -9.28 10.98
C ALA A 497 -0.91 -10.41 10.45
N SER A 498 -1.28 -10.36 9.16
CA SER A 498 -2.03 -11.45 8.53
C SER A 498 -1.20 -12.74 8.42
N ALA A 499 0.09 -12.63 8.10
CA ALA A 499 1.00 -13.77 8.04
C ALA A 499 1.20 -14.43 9.42
N GLU A 500 1.45 -13.62 10.46
CA GLU A 500 1.55 -14.11 11.84
C GLU A 500 0.29 -14.86 12.26
N SER A 501 -0.89 -14.27 12.01
CA SER A 501 -2.17 -14.88 12.39
C SER A 501 -2.43 -16.19 11.65
N VAL A 502 -2.17 -16.25 10.34
CA VAL A 502 -2.35 -17.47 9.54
C VAL A 502 -1.40 -18.58 9.97
N VAL A 503 -0.13 -18.26 10.24
CA VAL A 503 0.86 -19.28 10.63
C VAL A 503 0.59 -19.80 12.04
N THR A 504 0.42 -18.90 13.01
CA THR A 504 0.33 -19.26 14.44
C THR A 504 -1.06 -19.75 14.86
N LYS A 505 -2.14 -19.15 14.33
CA LYS A 505 -3.53 -19.49 14.69
C LYS A 505 -4.22 -20.36 13.65
N GLY A 506 -3.61 -20.55 12.47
CA GLY A 506 -4.17 -21.30 11.36
C GLY A 506 -3.46 -22.62 11.12
N ILE A 507 -2.31 -22.56 10.44
CA ILE A 507 -1.55 -23.74 10.02
C ILE A 507 -1.10 -24.56 11.24
N ALA A 508 -0.59 -23.90 12.29
CA ALA A 508 -0.18 -24.58 13.52
C ALA A 508 -1.34 -25.39 14.14
N VAL A 509 -2.52 -24.77 14.27
CA VAL A 509 -3.73 -25.41 14.80
C VAL A 509 -4.20 -26.56 13.89
N ALA A 510 -4.21 -26.35 12.57
CA ALA A 510 -4.60 -27.38 11.60
C ALA A 510 -3.69 -28.61 11.66
N GLU A 511 -2.43 -28.43 12.04
CA GLU A 511 -1.44 -29.49 12.18
C GLU A 511 -1.28 -30.03 13.61
N ASN A 512 -2.09 -29.55 14.56
CA ASN A 512 -2.06 -29.88 15.99
C ASN A 512 -0.70 -29.62 16.66
N ILE A 513 -0.11 -28.46 16.36
CA ILE A 513 1.15 -27.99 16.95
C ILE A 513 0.99 -26.53 17.43
N THR A 514 1.97 -26.04 18.18
CA THR A 514 2.09 -24.62 18.51
C THR A 514 3.27 -24.04 17.76
N ILE A 515 3.08 -22.87 17.13
CA ILE A 515 4.19 -22.08 16.58
C ILE A 515 4.18 -20.75 17.32
N GLN A 516 5.25 -20.47 18.07
CA GLN A 516 5.44 -19.15 18.68
C GLN A 516 6.29 -18.29 17.76
N LEU A 517 6.01 -16.98 17.78
CA LEU A 517 6.83 -16.00 17.08
C LEU A 517 8.25 -16.03 17.63
N PRO A 518 9.27 -15.77 16.79
CA PRO A 518 10.66 -15.77 17.25
C PRO A 518 11.03 -14.49 18.04
N TYR A 519 10.10 -13.55 18.22
CA TYR A 519 10.27 -12.25 18.87
C TYR A 519 9.16 -11.89 19.86
#